data_AF-A0A532TXA3-F1
#
_entry.id   AF-A0A532TXA3-F1
#
_cell.length_a   1.000
_cell.length_b   1.000
_cell.length_c   1.000
_cell.angle_alpha   90.00
_cell.angle_beta   90.00
_cell.angle_gamma   90.00
#
_symmetry.space_group_name_H-M   'P 1'
#
loop_
_entity.id
_entity.type
_entity.pdbx_description
1 polymer ?
#
loop_
_entity_poly.entity_id
_entity_poly.type
_entity_poly.pdbx_seq_one_letter_code
_entity_poly.pdbx_strand_id
1 'polypeptide(L)'
;MVEKIKPESLDESEDSQEAVIKETVKIQFKIYILIFAVIYYSSWIIPGIILMAYFFMIFRKYFLETSNFVMLFTELYPLLSLILMPLLIIVCYLIHLLFIGLATKLCWSITEKMSPSKNGIIPRNIQSKTANYYHMRSFMIKYGKNVFTKGMIPWLSNWFFNFTRSSKIGKGSTIEESVGSDKFIDVGKNCYIGVNSTLASHLVQGIFGNISYFEIKLKDNVTLAAMNQIGPGTEIGKDSFLLPLASCTKHSVLKGGKYYVGIPLRKIFKKKIMDYLGLTPEDLERNDSLNDFITKNKKDKTKEKIKEELEEDFTIKQEKEEPVDIESLTKEDLALDFTTSSAISRVNVKFLAVYIPIFWLSGLLVAIYWYECTRYFGLIMILFLPVAIFSMLYIFIFGVLFFSKLLLILVNLIHKPREGIFIAEIGDKDYEFWMLRTELKKISLWLIRNSPFSWVDVIAFKWFGINMDLSSHLNDAWCDAEFVNFGRNNLIGQGATIMSSMVVGKYLIIKKVIFDDYVMIGGHTTIAPGTIMGHDSVMGAISTTTYNQILEPNWIYFGIPGIKLKENKYAEERRDIIIKRDVDEQVKVEMTHEVNIDEDKKKLIKTENNEG
;
A
#
# COMPACT_ATOMS: atom_id res chain seq x y z
N MET A 1 -42.91 16.53 13.80
CA MET A 1 -42.78 17.99 13.64
C MET A 1 -41.30 18.30 13.73
N VAL A 2 -40.67 18.54 12.59
CA VAL A 2 -39.27 18.95 12.47
C VAL A 2 -39.33 20.20 11.59
N GLU A 3 -39.09 21.35 12.20
CA GLU A 3 -39.07 22.64 11.51
C GLU A 3 -37.91 22.69 10.51
N LYS A 4 -38.25 23.01 9.26
CA LYS A 4 -37.28 23.34 8.21
C LYS A 4 -36.71 24.73 8.51
N ILE A 5 -35.45 24.78 8.93
CA ILE A 5 -34.68 26.01 8.98
C ILE A 5 -34.41 26.44 7.53
N LYS A 6 -34.94 27.60 7.13
CA LYS A 6 -34.57 28.31 5.90
C LYS A 6 -33.21 28.99 6.12
N PRO A 7 -32.31 29.06 5.13
CA PRO A 7 -31.15 29.92 5.22
C PRO A 7 -31.57 31.37 4.97
N GLU A 8 -31.34 32.23 5.95
CA GLU A 8 -31.38 33.69 5.78
C GLU A 8 -30.22 34.14 4.89
N SER A 9 -30.55 35.02 3.96
CA SER A 9 -29.64 35.71 3.04
C SER A 9 -28.67 36.59 3.82
N LEU A 10 -27.38 36.29 3.69
CA LEU A 10 -26.30 37.20 4.09
C LEU A 10 -26.22 38.33 3.07
N ASP A 11 -26.45 39.55 3.55
CA ASP A 11 -26.21 40.80 2.84
C ASP A 11 -24.79 40.84 2.29
N GLU A 12 -24.70 41.22 1.02
CA GLU A 12 -23.47 41.50 0.28
C GLU A 12 -22.83 42.77 0.87
N SER A 13 -21.80 42.59 1.71
CA SER A 13 -20.82 43.65 2.00
C SER A 13 -19.51 43.34 1.27
N GLU A 14 -19.11 44.28 0.45
CA GLU A 14 -17.93 44.34 -0.42
C GLU A 14 -16.61 44.00 0.29
N ASP A 15 -16.15 42.77 0.13
CA ASP A 15 -14.72 42.44 -0.08
C ASP A 15 -14.63 41.02 -0.69
N SER A 16 -15.03 40.89 -1.95
CA SER A 16 -14.98 39.61 -2.66
C SER A 16 -13.53 39.27 -3.03
N GLN A 17 -12.78 38.71 -2.07
CA GLN A 17 -11.65 37.86 -2.40
C GLN A 17 -12.16 36.78 -3.35
N GLU A 18 -11.77 36.83 -4.64
CA GLU A 18 -12.15 35.81 -5.62
C GLU A 18 -11.91 34.41 -5.02
N ALA A 19 -13.00 33.71 -4.71
CA ALA A 19 -12.94 32.39 -4.08
C ALA A 19 -12.10 31.45 -4.97
N VAL A 20 -11.11 30.79 -4.37
CA VAL A 20 -10.22 29.87 -5.10
C VAL A 20 -11.05 28.77 -5.76
N ILE A 21 -10.91 28.65 -7.08
CA ILE A 21 -11.63 27.65 -7.88
C ILE A 21 -11.23 26.24 -7.42
N LYS A 22 -12.14 25.56 -6.71
CA LYS A 22 -12.03 24.15 -6.28
C LYS A 22 -12.52 23.23 -7.40
N GLU A 23 -11.65 22.94 -8.36
CA GLU A 23 -11.93 22.01 -9.45
C GLU A 23 -11.26 20.65 -9.27
N THR A 24 -11.98 19.58 -9.62
CA THR A 24 -11.43 18.22 -9.65
C THR A 24 -10.51 18.03 -10.86
N VAL A 25 -9.42 17.29 -10.67
CA VAL A 25 -8.49 16.98 -11.77
C VAL A 25 -9.15 16.08 -12.81
N LYS A 26 -9.12 16.51 -14.08
CA LYS A 26 -9.55 15.69 -15.22
C LYS A 26 -8.46 14.68 -15.61
N ILE A 27 -8.61 13.44 -15.17
CA ILE A 27 -7.67 12.35 -15.45
C ILE A 27 -7.91 11.75 -16.85
N GLN A 28 -6.83 11.53 -17.62
CA GLN A 28 -6.89 10.97 -18.97
C GLN A 28 -6.77 9.44 -19.00
N PHE A 29 -7.72 8.74 -18.36
CA PHE A 29 -7.67 7.27 -18.20
C PHE A 29 -7.49 6.49 -19.50
N LYS A 30 -8.05 6.95 -20.62
CA LYS A 30 -7.93 6.27 -21.93
C LYS A 30 -6.47 6.10 -22.35
N ILE A 31 -5.66 7.15 -22.20
CA ILE A 31 -4.24 7.14 -22.54
C ILE A 31 -3.48 6.24 -21.56
N TYR A 32 -3.86 6.27 -20.29
CA TYR A 32 -3.19 5.48 -19.25
C TYR A 32 -3.38 3.98 -19.49
N ILE A 33 -4.62 3.57 -19.81
CA ILE A 33 -4.95 2.19 -20.17
C ILE A 33 -4.20 1.77 -21.43
N LEU A 34 -4.10 2.64 -22.44
CA LEU A 34 -3.34 2.35 -23.66
C LEU A 34 -1.86 2.10 -23.36
N ILE A 35 -1.22 2.95 -22.54
CA ILE A 35 0.19 2.78 -22.15
C ILE A 35 0.38 1.47 -21.37
N PHE A 36 -0.51 1.18 -20.44
CA PHE A 36 -0.49 -0.10 -19.72
C PHE A 36 -0.62 -1.28 -20.68
N ALA A 37 -1.58 -1.25 -21.60
CA ALA A 37 -1.78 -2.31 -22.59
C ALA A 37 -0.52 -2.52 -23.45
N VAL A 38 0.11 -1.44 -23.91
CA VAL A 38 1.36 -1.51 -24.68
C VAL A 38 2.46 -2.19 -23.88
N ILE A 39 2.70 -1.78 -22.64
CA ILE A 39 3.73 -2.37 -21.77
C ILE A 39 3.39 -3.85 -21.47
N TYR A 40 2.15 -4.13 -21.09
CA TYR A 40 1.69 -5.46 -20.73
C TYR A 40 1.78 -6.43 -21.91
N TYR A 41 1.13 -6.13 -23.04
CA TYR A 41 1.07 -7.06 -24.17
C TYR A 41 2.44 -7.25 -24.83
N SER A 42 3.20 -6.17 -25.06
CA SER A 42 4.53 -6.30 -25.68
C SER A 42 5.46 -7.18 -24.84
N SER A 43 5.31 -7.18 -23.52
CA SER A 43 6.11 -8.02 -22.62
C SER A 43 5.79 -9.51 -22.67
N TRP A 44 4.65 -9.91 -23.23
CA TRP A 44 4.24 -11.31 -23.33
C TRP A 44 4.42 -11.93 -24.71
N ILE A 45 4.61 -11.13 -25.77
CA ILE A 45 4.70 -11.66 -27.16
C ILE A 45 5.82 -12.69 -27.29
N ILE A 46 7.05 -12.33 -26.93
CA ILE A 46 8.21 -13.22 -27.10
C ILE A 46 8.16 -14.41 -26.14
N PRO A 47 7.93 -14.23 -24.82
CA PRO A 47 7.74 -15.37 -23.91
C PRO A 47 6.63 -16.31 -24.35
N GLY A 48 5.52 -15.76 -24.84
CA GLY A 48 4.39 -16.53 -25.35
C GLY A 48 4.75 -17.38 -26.56
N ILE A 49 5.46 -16.80 -27.55
CA ILE A 49 5.94 -17.53 -28.73
C ILE A 49 6.87 -18.67 -28.31
N ILE A 50 7.84 -18.42 -27.43
CA ILE A 50 8.81 -19.42 -26.96
C ILE A 50 8.08 -20.56 -26.23
N LEU A 51 7.20 -20.23 -25.29
CA LEU A 51 6.45 -21.21 -24.52
C LEU A 51 5.52 -22.04 -25.40
N MET A 52 4.81 -21.41 -26.34
CA MET A 52 3.92 -22.12 -27.26
C MET A 52 4.70 -23.02 -28.24
N ALA A 53 5.81 -22.55 -28.79
CA ALA A 53 6.66 -23.35 -29.66
C ALA A 53 7.16 -24.60 -28.93
N TYR A 54 7.66 -24.44 -27.70
CA TYR A 54 8.08 -25.57 -26.87
C TYR A 54 6.91 -26.50 -26.53
N PHE A 55 5.76 -25.94 -26.14
CA PHE A 55 4.59 -26.73 -25.78
C PHE A 55 4.12 -27.61 -26.94
N PHE A 56 3.96 -27.05 -28.14
CA PHE A 56 3.45 -27.83 -29.28
C PHE A 56 4.51 -28.75 -29.90
N MET A 57 5.75 -28.32 -30.01
CA MET A 57 6.80 -29.09 -30.70
C MET A 57 7.43 -30.18 -29.83
N ILE A 58 7.51 -29.95 -28.52
CA ILE A 58 8.27 -30.80 -27.60
C ILE A 58 7.33 -31.36 -26.52
N PHE A 59 6.76 -30.52 -25.67
CA PHE A 59 6.04 -30.99 -24.47
C PHE A 59 4.82 -31.86 -24.82
N ARG A 60 3.98 -31.41 -25.76
CA ARG A 60 2.82 -32.17 -26.20
C ARG A 60 3.24 -33.53 -26.78
N LYS A 61 4.18 -33.51 -27.72
CA LYS A 61 4.64 -34.70 -28.46
C LYS A 61 5.30 -35.74 -27.55
N TYR A 62 6.16 -35.30 -26.63
CA TYR A 62 6.99 -36.22 -25.83
C TYR A 62 6.47 -36.46 -24.41
N PHE A 63 5.53 -35.67 -23.91
CA PHE A 63 4.96 -35.83 -22.55
C PHE A 63 3.45 -36.10 -22.57
N LEU A 64 2.64 -35.29 -23.27
CA LEU A 64 1.18 -35.46 -23.24
C LEU A 64 0.69 -36.63 -24.11
N GLU A 65 1.36 -36.90 -25.22
CA GLU A 65 1.02 -37.98 -26.16
C GLU A 65 1.75 -39.31 -25.83
N THR A 66 2.43 -39.38 -24.69
CA THR A 66 3.08 -40.59 -24.21
C THR A 66 2.05 -41.63 -23.79
N SER A 67 2.18 -42.85 -24.30
CA SER A 67 1.19 -43.91 -24.14
C SER A 67 1.09 -44.51 -22.72
N ASN A 68 2.13 -44.35 -21.89
CA ASN A 68 2.18 -44.93 -20.55
C ASN A 68 2.83 -43.96 -19.54
N PHE A 69 2.24 -43.84 -18.35
CA PHE A 69 2.73 -43.03 -17.25
C PHE A 69 4.16 -43.37 -16.82
N VAL A 70 4.54 -44.66 -16.81
CA VAL A 70 5.90 -45.08 -16.41
C VAL A 70 6.96 -44.54 -17.38
N MET A 71 6.64 -44.49 -18.68
CA MET A 71 7.56 -43.99 -19.71
C MET A 71 7.89 -42.50 -19.54
N LEU A 72 7.05 -41.73 -18.86
CA LEU A 72 7.33 -40.33 -18.56
C LEU A 72 8.61 -40.14 -17.73
N PHE A 73 8.97 -41.16 -16.94
CA PHE A 73 10.09 -41.09 -15.99
C PHE A 73 11.26 -42.00 -16.35
N THR A 74 11.07 -42.98 -17.24
CA THR A 74 12.13 -43.92 -17.66
C THR A 74 12.75 -43.58 -19.00
N GLU A 75 12.01 -42.94 -19.91
CA GLU A 75 12.50 -42.57 -21.23
C GLU A 75 13.11 -41.18 -21.24
N LEU A 76 14.21 -41.01 -21.97
CA LEU A 76 14.99 -39.77 -21.97
C LEU A 76 14.18 -38.56 -22.47
N TYR A 77 13.45 -38.69 -23.59
CA TYR A 77 12.74 -37.55 -24.19
C TYR A 77 11.54 -37.05 -23.37
N PRO A 78 10.64 -37.92 -22.85
CA PRO A 78 9.60 -37.50 -21.92
C PRO A 78 10.15 -36.88 -20.64
N LEU A 79 11.17 -37.50 -20.05
CA LEU A 79 11.80 -37.01 -18.82
C LEU A 79 12.44 -35.63 -19.01
N LEU A 80 13.20 -35.45 -20.10
CA LEU A 80 13.79 -34.15 -20.45
C LEU A 80 12.69 -33.10 -20.71
N SER A 81 11.59 -33.48 -21.36
CA SER A 81 10.48 -32.57 -21.63
C SER A 81 9.80 -32.12 -20.33
N LEU A 82 9.66 -33.02 -19.35
CA LEU A 82 9.13 -32.69 -18.03
C LEU A 82 10.07 -31.74 -17.26
N ILE A 83 11.38 -32.02 -17.26
CA ILE A 83 12.38 -31.23 -16.52
C ILE A 83 12.59 -29.85 -17.16
N LEU A 84 12.55 -29.76 -18.49
CA LEU A 84 12.77 -28.51 -19.22
C LEU A 84 11.60 -27.53 -19.09
N MET A 85 10.37 -28.01 -18.93
CA MET A 85 9.19 -27.14 -18.80
C MET A 85 9.32 -26.07 -17.69
N PRO A 86 9.61 -26.41 -16.41
CA PRO A 86 9.78 -25.40 -15.36
C PRO A 86 10.97 -24.46 -15.64
N LEU A 87 12.09 -24.96 -16.18
CA LEU A 87 13.23 -24.12 -16.56
C LEU A 87 12.85 -23.11 -17.63
N LEU A 88 12.10 -23.54 -18.64
CA LEU A 88 11.61 -22.67 -19.70
C LEU A 88 10.65 -21.62 -19.16
N ILE A 89 9.75 -21.99 -18.24
CA ILE A 89 8.84 -21.03 -17.58
C ILE A 89 9.66 -19.93 -16.87
N ILE A 90 10.72 -20.31 -16.14
CA ILE A 90 11.61 -19.34 -15.48
C ILE A 90 12.29 -18.42 -16.50
N VAL A 91 12.83 -18.98 -17.60
CA VAL A 91 13.46 -18.19 -18.67
C VAL A 91 12.47 -17.24 -19.33
N CYS A 92 11.27 -17.72 -19.68
CA CYS A 92 10.19 -16.91 -20.24
C CYS A 92 9.77 -15.78 -19.28
N TYR A 93 9.72 -16.04 -17.98
CA TYR A 93 9.44 -15.03 -16.97
C TYR A 93 10.55 -13.96 -16.89
N LEU A 94 11.82 -14.35 -16.94
CA LEU A 94 12.93 -13.39 -16.98
C LEU A 94 12.92 -12.52 -18.25
N ILE A 95 12.61 -13.12 -19.40
CA ILE A 95 12.43 -12.40 -20.66
C ILE A 95 11.25 -11.42 -20.55
N HIS A 96 10.13 -11.85 -19.97
CA HIS A 96 8.98 -11.00 -19.70
C HIS A 96 9.36 -9.77 -18.85
N LEU A 97 10.09 -9.97 -17.75
CA LEU A 97 10.59 -8.87 -16.90
C LEU A 97 11.47 -7.89 -17.69
N LEU A 98 12.38 -8.39 -18.53
CA LEU A 98 13.23 -7.56 -19.38
C LEU A 98 12.40 -6.68 -20.32
N PHE A 99 11.38 -7.24 -20.97
CA PHE A 99 10.51 -6.48 -21.87
C PHE A 99 9.61 -5.47 -21.16
N ILE A 100 9.14 -5.77 -19.94
CA ILE A 100 8.48 -4.76 -19.08
C ILE A 100 9.42 -3.57 -18.87
N GLY A 101 10.68 -3.84 -18.50
CA GLY A 101 11.70 -2.82 -18.31
C GLY A 101 11.93 -1.98 -19.56
N LEU A 102 12.08 -2.63 -20.73
CA LEU A 102 12.33 -1.97 -22.02
C LEU A 102 11.16 -1.09 -22.46
N ALA A 103 9.94 -1.63 -22.45
CA ALA A 103 8.73 -0.90 -22.84
C ALA A 103 8.50 0.29 -21.90
N THR A 104 8.62 0.07 -20.59
CA THR A 104 8.46 1.15 -19.60
C THR A 104 9.52 2.24 -19.78
N LYS A 105 10.79 1.87 -20.01
CA LYS A 105 11.88 2.83 -20.26
C LYS A 105 11.64 3.65 -21.51
N LEU A 106 11.16 3.04 -22.59
CA LEU A 106 10.84 3.73 -23.84
C LEU A 106 9.75 4.78 -23.60
N CYS A 107 8.62 4.37 -23.02
CA CYS A 107 7.52 5.28 -22.69
C CYS A 107 7.99 6.38 -21.72
N TRP A 108 8.71 6.03 -20.64
CA TRP A 108 9.26 6.98 -19.67
C TRP A 108 10.16 8.02 -20.35
N SER A 109 11.09 7.58 -21.20
CA SER A 109 12.02 8.47 -21.91
C SER A 109 11.29 9.43 -22.85
N ILE A 110 10.23 8.99 -23.54
CA ILE A 110 9.39 9.87 -24.37
C ILE A 110 8.71 10.92 -23.49
N THR A 111 8.16 10.51 -22.35
CA THR A 111 7.46 11.43 -21.43
C THR A 111 8.40 12.46 -20.80
N GLU A 112 9.60 12.07 -20.39
CA GLU A 112 10.63 12.98 -19.86
C GLU A 112 11.13 13.97 -20.92
N LYS A 113 11.28 13.54 -22.18
CA LYS A 113 11.64 14.44 -23.29
C LYS A 113 10.55 15.50 -23.54
N MET A 114 9.28 15.11 -23.41
CA MET A 114 8.15 16.02 -23.66
C MET A 114 7.88 16.96 -22.49
N SER A 115 8.03 16.50 -21.25
CA SER A 115 7.81 17.29 -20.03
C SER A 115 8.70 16.77 -18.89
N PRO A 116 9.92 17.31 -18.74
CA PRO A 116 10.87 16.85 -17.74
C PRO A 116 10.33 16.90 -16.31
N SER A 117 10.70 15.93 -15.47
CA SER A 117 10.52 16.04 -14.02
C SER A 117 11.38 17.19 -13.48
N LYS A 118 10.75 18.20 -12.87
CA LYS A 118 11.43 19.31 -12.19
C LYS A 118 10.84 19.54 -10.81
N ASN A 119 11.70 20.00 -9.90
CA ASN A 119 11.30 20.42 -8.55
C ASN A 119 10.30 21.57 -8.64
N GLY A 120 9.22 21.51 -7.87
CA GLY A 120 8.29 22.62 -7.74
C GLY A 120 6.89 22.17 -7.36
N ILE A 121 6.03 23.16 -7.11
CA ILE A 121 4.62 22.96 -6.81
C ILE A 121 3.85 22.90 -8.14
N ILE A 122 3.08 21.84 -8.36
CA ILE A 122 2.22 21.67 -9.54
C ILE A 122 0.77 22.01 -9.13
N PRO A 123 0.18 23.08 -9.72
CA PRO A 123 -1.22 23.40 -9.48
C PRO A 123 -2.15 22.30 -10.01
N ARG A 124 -3.14 21.88 -9.20
CA ARG A 124 -4.14 20.87 -9.62
C ARG A 124 -5.37 21.49 -10.26
N ASN A 125 -5.72 22.71 -9.86
CA ASN A 125 -6.86 23.45 -10.40
C ASN A 125 -6.56 24.11 -11.76
N ILE A 126 -5.31 24.11 -12.21
CA ILE A 126 -4.93 24.62 -13.54
C ILE A 126 -4.49 23.44 -14.39
N GLN A 127 -5.25 23.13 -15.43
CA GLN A 127 -4.87 22.07 -16.36
C GLN A 127 -3.55 22.44 -17.05
N SER A 128 -2.50 21.65 -16.80
CA SER A 128 -1.16 21.88 -17.36
C SER A 128 -0.59 20.63 -18.00
N LYS A 129 0.34 20.80 -18.93
CA LYS A 129 1.11 19.70 -19.51
C LYS A 129 1.86 18.99 -18.37
N THR A 130 2.51 19.74 -17.50
CA THR A 130 3.20 19.19 -16.32
C THR A 130 2.31 18.25 -15.49
N ALA A 131 1.10 18.68 -15.10
CA ALA A 131 0.18 17.85 -14.30
C ALA A 131 -0.21 16.55 -15.04
N ASN A 132 -0.52 16.65 -16.34
CA ASN A 132 -0.88 15.48 -17.15
C ASN A 132 0.26 14.45 -17.23
N TYR A 133 1.50 14.90 -17.48
CA TYR A 133 2.67 14.02 -17.54
C TYR A 133 3.06 13.48 -16.16
N TYR A 134 2.82 14.21 -15.08
CA TYR A 134 2.96 13.71 -13.72
C TYR A 134 2.01 12.53 -13.45
N HIS A 135 0.71 12.67 -13.76
CA HIS A 135 -0.27 11.61 -13.57
C HIS A 135 0.01 10.40 -14.46
N MET A 136 0.36 10.64 -15.73
CA MET A 136 0.68 9.58 -16.68
C MET A 136 1.90 8.75 -16.23
N ARG A 137 2.99 9.40 -15.82
CA ARG A 137 4.18 8.71 -15.27
C ARG A 137 3.85 7.96 -13.99
N SER A 138 3.04 8.56 -13.12
CA SER A 138 2.58 7.92 -11.87
C SER A 138 1.73 6.68 -12.13
N PHE A 139 0.97 6.63 -13.23
CA PHE A 139 0.23 5.43 -13.61
C PHE A 139 1.14 4.38 -14.26
N MET A 140 1.95 4.81 -15.23
CA MET A 140 2.82 3.95 -16.03
C MET A 140 3.82 3.13 -15.21
N ILE A 141 4.45 3.74 -14.20
CA ILE A 141 5.47 3.05 -13.39
C ILE A 141 4.88 2.00 -12.45
N LYS A 142 3.59 2.08 -12.11
CA LYS A 142 2.94 1.18 -11.13
C LYS A 142 3.00 -0.28 -11.55
N TYR A 143 2.76 -0.58 -12.83
CA TYR A 143 2.78 -1.96 -13.30
C TYR A 143 4.17 -2.58 -13.12
N GLY A 144 5.20 -1.91 -13.63
CA GLY A 144 6.58 -2.37 -13.45
C GLY A 144 6.99 -2.42 -11.97
N LYS A 145 6.70 -1.38 -11.18
CA LYS A 145 6.92 -1.42 -9.72
C LYS A 145 6.33 -2.68 -9.11
N ASN A 146 5.04 -2.94 -9.30
CA ASN A 146 4.36 -4.07 -8.67
C ASN A 146 4.97 -5.41 -9.10
N VAL A 147 5.26 -5.59 -10.39
CA VAL A 147 5.88 -6.82 -10.89
C VAL A 147 7.28 -7.03 -10.30
N PHE A 148 8.08 -5.97 -10.17
CA PHE A 148 9.45 -6.06 -9.66
C PHE A 148 9.57 -6.03 -8.14
N THR A 149 8.58 -5.52 -7.39
CA THR A 149 8.62 -5.48 -5.92
C THR A 149 7.82 -6.60 -5.28
N LYS A 150 6.70 -7.02 -5.88
CA LYS A 150 5.82 -8.08 -5.37
C LYS A 150 5.98 -9.41 -6.14
N GLY A 151 6.78 -9.44 -7.20
CA GLY A 151 7.02 -10.65 -8.00
C GLY A 151 8.03 -11.61 -7.39
N MET A 152 8.35 -12.68 -8.12
CA MET A 152 9.22 -13.78 -7.64
C MET A 152 10.69 -13.36 -7.38
N ILE A 153 11.10 -12.21 -7.90
CA ILE A 153 12.51 -11.76 -7.90
C ILE A 153 12.57 -10.29 -7.45
N PRO A 154 12.20 -9.99 -6.18
CA PRO A 154 12.01 -8.62 -5.69
C PRO A 154 13.31 -7.79 -5.67
N TRP A 155 14.48 -8.44 -5.64
CA TRP A 155 15.79 -7.79 -5.65
C TRP A 155 16.15 -7.11 -6.98
N LEU A 156 15.38 -7.33 -8.05
CA LEU A 156 15.52 -6.61 -9.33
C LEU A 156 14.81 -5.25 -9.36
N SER A 157 14.05 -4.88 -8.33
CA SER A 157 13.39 -3.57 -8.23
C SER A 157 14.35 -2.39 -8.42
N ASN A 158 15.51 -2.42 -7.77
CA ASN A 158 16.53 -1.39 -7.91
C ASN A 158 17.09 -1.31 -9.34
N TRP A 159 17.27 -2.46 -10.01
CA TRP A 159 17.66 -2.49 -11.42
C TRP A 159 16.58 -1.82 -12.28
N PHE A 160 15.31 -2.17 -12.07
CA PHE A 160 14.19 -1.64 -12.84
C PHE A 160 14.07 -0.11 -12.72
N PHE A 161 14.12 0.43 -11.49
CA PHE A 161 14.02 1.88 -11.27
C PHE A 161 15.19 2.64 -11.91
N ASN A 162 16.42 2.14 -11.76
CA ASN A 162 17.60 2.70 -12.43
C ASN A 162 17.52 2.58 -13.96
N PHE A 163 17.07 1.43 -14.48
CA PHE A 163 17.00 1.15 -15.91
C PHE A 163 15.97 2.03 -16.61
N THR A 164 14.81 2.23 -15.99
CA THR A 164 13.75 3.14 -16.47
C THR A 164 14.10 4.61 -16.28
N ARG A 165 15.11 4.93 -15.46
CA ARG A 165 15.50 6.29 -15.07
C ARG A 165 14.39 7.03 -14.31
N SER A 166 13.55 6.28 -13.60
CA SER A 166 12.55 6.84 -12.69
C SER A 166 13.19 7.34 -11.40
N SER A 167 14.23 6.65 -10.93
CA SER A 167 14.99 6.95 -9.72
C SER A 167 16.49 6.70 -9.93
N LYS A 168 17.31 7.26 -9.05
CA LYS A 168 18.75 6.95 -8.97
C LYS A 168 18.98 6.19 -7.66
N ILE A 169 19.49 4.96 -7.76
CA ILE A 169 19.74 4.12 -6.59
C ILE A 169 21.19 3.62 -6.65
N GLY A 170 21.99 4.05 -5.68
CA GLY A 170 23.40 3.71 -5.56
C GLY A 170 23.65 2.23 -5.30
N LYS A 171 24.86 1.79 -5.62
CA LYS A 171 25.30 0.40 -5.42
C LYS A 171 25.25 0.02 -3.93
N GLY A 172 24.85 -1.22 -3.65
CA GLY A 172 24.76 -1.75 -2.29
C GLY A 172 23.53 -1.27 -1.52
N SER A 173 22.72 -0.38 -2.09
CA SER A 173 21.50 0.08 -1.45
C SER A 173 20.37 -0.92 -1.63
N THR A 174 19.53 -1.07 -0.61
CA THR A 174 18.39 -2.00 -0.57
C THR A 174 17.13 -1.23 -0.27
N ILE A 175 16.08 -1.49 -1.05
CA ILE A 175 14.73 -1.00 -0.80
C ILE A 175 13.87 -2.23 -0.55
N GLU A 176 13.39 -2.37 0.67
CA GLU A 176 12.43 -3.42 1.03
C GLU A 176 11.01 -3.04 0.59
N GLU A 177 10.02 -3.79 1.04
CA GLU A 177 8.61 -3.49 0.75
C GLU A 177 8.29 -2.04 1.11
N SER A 178 7.97 -1.24 0.10
CA SER A 178 7.75 0.20 0.23
C SER A 178 6.49 0.61 -0.52
N VAL A 179 5.66 1.38 0.20
CA VAL A 179 4.40 1.92 -0.28
C VAL A 179 4.65 3.00 -1.36
N GLY A 180 5.77 3.73 -1.32
CA GLY A 180 6.19 4.72 -2.33
C GLY A 180 7.52 4.39 -3.04
N SER A 181 8.39 5.39 -3.17
CA SER A 181 9.77 5.24 -3.66
C SER A 181 9.92 4.88 -5.14
N ASP A 182 8.90 5.15 -5.95
CA ASP A 182 8.81 4.73 -7.36
C ASP A 182 9.46 5.68 -8.36
N LYS A 183 9.65 6.96 -8.00
CA LYS A 183 10.19 7.99 -8.90
C LYS A 183 10.74 9.20 -8.18
N PHE A 184 11.63 9.91 -8.85
CA PHE A 184 12.18 11.22 -8.47
C PHE A 184 12.82 11.20 -7.07
N ILE A 185 13.63 10.16 -6.83
CA ILE A 185 14.45 9.99 -5.65
C ILE A 185 15.90 9.73 -6.07
N ASP A 186 16.83 10.23 -5.26
CA ASP A 186 18.27 10.05 -5.40
C ASP A 186 18.81 9.41 -4.12
N VAL A 187 19.10 8.12 -4.21
CA VAL A 187 19.58 7.30 -3.09
C VAL A 187 21.06 7.01 -3.32
N GLY A 188 21.89 7.37 -2.34
CA GLY A 188 23.33 7.12 -2.31
C GLY A 188 23.68 5.63 -2.25
N LYS A 189 24.96 5.34 -2.03
CA LYS A 189 25.48 3.97 -1.89
C LYS A 189 25.19 3.42 -0.50
N ASN A 190 25.08 2.08 -0.41
CA ASN A 190 24.94 1.33 0.84
C ASN A 190 23.84 1.87 1.78
N CYS A 191 22.73 2.34 1.21
CA CYS A 191 21.58 2.78 1.98
C CYS A 191 20.64 1.61 2.26
N TYR A 192 19.99 1.61 3.41
CA TYR A 192 18.97 0.64 3.74
C TYR A 192 17.63 1.36 3.91
N ILE A 193 16.63 1.01 3.10
CA ILE A 193 15.26 1.50 3.19
C ILE A 193 14.40 0.32 3.63
N GLY A 194 14.16 0.22 4.94
CA GLY A 194 13.48 -0.92 5.54
C GLY A 194 11.97 -0.91 5.36
N VAL A 195 11.35 -2.02 5.77
CA VAL A 195 9.93 -2.37 5.53
C VAL A 195 8.98 -1.21 5.85
N ASN A 196 8.00 -1.00 4.96
CA ASN A 196 6.96 0.01 5.05
C ASN A 196 7.46 1.47 5.12
N SER A 197 8.75 1.71 4.91
CA SER A 197 9.27 3.07 4.73
C SER A 197 8.86 3.61 3.37
N THR A 198 8.60 4.92 3.28
CA THR A 198 8.11 5.57 2.08
C THR A 198 8.96 6.79 1.77
N LEU A 199 9.51 6.84 0.56
CA LEU A 199 10.10 8.04 -0.02
C LEU A 199 9.06 8.68 -0.96
N ALA A 200 8.30 9.64 -0.44
CA ALA A 200 7.24 10.30 -1.18
C ALA A 200 7.77 11.57 -1.86
N SER A 201 8.35 11.42 -3.05
CA SER A 201 8.84 12.56 -3.87
C SER A 201 7.72 13.51 -4.30
N HIS A 202 6.46 13.14 -4.08
CA HIS A 202 5.30 14.00 -4.23
C HIS A 202 4.38 13.92 -3.02
N LEU A 203 3.67 15.01 -2.74
CA LEU A 203 2.58 15.05 -1.77
C LEU A 203 1.40 15.81 -2.36
N VAL A 204 0.23 15.17 -2.36
CA VAL A 204 -1.04 15.81 -2.73
C VAL A 204 -1.62 16.47 -1.48
N GLN A 205 -1.72 17.80 -1.50
CA GLN A 205 -2.17 18.59 -0.36
C GLN A 205 -3.69 18.83 -0.44
N GLY A 206 -4.51 17.95 0.15
CA GLY A 206 -5.97 18.04 0.05
C GLY A 206 -6.52 17.71 -1.34
N ILE A 207 -7.85 17.54 -1.46
CA ILE A 207 -8.47 17.14 -2.73
C ILE A 207 -8.35 18.24 -3.78
N PHE A 208 -8.42 19.51 -3.37
CA PHE A 208 -8.38 20.68 -4.26
C PHE A 208 -7.05 21.45 -4.23
N GLY A 209 -6.10 21.08 -3.37
CA GLY A 209 -4.84 21.82 -3.25
C GLY A 209 -3.78 21.41 -4.26
N ASN A 210 -2.52 21.64 -3.93
CA ASN A 210 -1.42 21.49 -4.88
C ASN A 210 -0.71 20.12 -4.78
N ILE A 211 0.12 19.80 -5.77
CA ILE A 211 1.07 18.68 -5.71
C ILE A 211 2.45 19.26 -5.44
N SER A 212 2.98 19.05 -4.23
CA SER A 212 4.39 19.35 -3.94
C SER A 212 5.25 18.24 -4.57
N TYR A 213 6.00 18.52 -5.65
CA TYR A 213 6.83 17.52 -6.34
C TYR A 213 8.31 17.89 -6.30
N PHE A 214 9.08 17.21 -5.46
CA PHE A 214 10.49 17.55 -5.21
C PHE A 214 11.34 16.29 -4.99
N GLU A 215 12.52 16.29 -5.59
CA GLU A 215 13.49 15.19 -5.48
C GLU A 215 13.88 14.98 -4.02
N ILE A 216 13.79 13.74 -3.54
CA ILE A 216 14.32 13.34 -2.23
C ILE A 216 15.76 12.89 -2.42
N LYS A 217 16.65 13.33 -1.52
CA LYS A 217 18.08 13.00 -1.58
C LYS A 217 18.52 12.30 -0.31
N LEU A 218 18.92 11.04 -0.44
CA LEU A 218 19.59 10.27 0.61
C LEU A 218 21.06 10.16 0.22
N LYS A 219 21.98 10.67 1.04
CA LYS A 219 23.43 10.50 0.83
C LYS A 219 23.85 9.06 1.17
N ASP A 220 25.14 8.76 1.02
CA ASP A 220 25.68 7.43 1.28
C ASP A 220 25.49 6.97 2.75
N ASN A 221 25.33 5.66 2.94
CA ASN A 221 25.19 5.00 4.23
C ASN A 221 24.01 5.51 5.08
N VAL A 222 22.87 5.83 4.46
CA VAL A 222 21.64 6.22 5.19
C VAL A 222 20.79 4.99 5.49
N THR A 223 20.31 4.88 6.73
CA THR A 223 19.40 3.82 7.19
C THR A 223 18.05 4.41 7.54
N LEU A 224 16.99 3.90 6.91
CA LEU A 224 15.60 4.05 7.34
C LEU A 224 15.17 2.68 7.89
N ALA A 225 14.98 2.58 9.20
CA ALA A 225 14.77 1.29 9.86
C ALA A 225 13.46 0.61 9.45
N ALA A 226 12.31 1.25 9.71
CA ALA A 226 10.99 0.72 9.38
C ALA A 226 9.93 1.81 9.53
N MET A 227 8.91 1.77 8.65
CA MET A 227 7.76 2.68 8.69
C MET A 227 8.13 4.19 8.66
N ASN A 228 9.31 4.54 8.16
CA ASN A 228 9.73 5.94 8.03
C ASN A 228 8.99 6.61 6.86
N GLN A 229 8.29 7.72 7.09
CA GLN A 229 7.65 8.49 6.03
C GLN A 229 8.46 9.75 5.73
N ILE A 230 9.03 9.82 4.52
CA ILE A 230 9.91 10.90 4.09
C ILE A 230 9.20 11.74 3.05
N GLY A 231 8.88 12.99 3.41
CA GLY A 231 8.20 13.95 2.55
C GLY A 231 9.07 14.51 1.41
N PRO A 232 8.44 15.13 0.39
CA PRO A 232 9.11 15.60 -0.82
C PRO A 232 10.17 16.67 -0.53
N GLY A 233 11.27 16.64 -1.27
CA GLY A 233 12.35 17.63 -1.12
C GLY A 233 13.20 17.48 0.14
N THR A 234 13.08 16.34 0.85
CA THR A 234 13.91 16.04 2.01
C THR A 234 15.34 15.69 1.57
N GLU A 235 16.32 16.20 2.31
CA GLU A 235 17.74 15.91 2.13
C GLU A 235 18.30 15.28 3.41
N ILE A 236 18.79 14.04 3.31
CA ILE A 236 19.38 13.29 4.43
C ILE A 236 20.88 13.13 4.19
N GLY A 237 21.67 13.76 5.07
CA GLY A 237 23.13 13.69 5.04
C GLY A 237 23.68 12.29 5.29
N LYS A 238 24.93 12.09 4.89
CA LYS A 238 25.62 10.79 4.95
C LYS A 238 25.66 10.20 6.36
N ASP A 239 25.72 8.89 6.48
CA ASP A 239 25.85 8.20 7.77
C ASP A 239 24.72 8.56 8.77
N SER A 240 23.49 8.72 8.27
CA SER A 240 22.30 9.02 9.08
C SER A 240 21.45 7.78 9.33
N PHE A 241 20.85 7.72 10.52
CA PHE A 241 20.03 6.60 10.96
C PHE A 241 18.68 7.10 11.45
N LEU A 242 17.61 6.75 10.76
CA LEU A 242 16.24 7.05 11.18
C LEU A 242 15.69 5.80 11.83
N LEU A 243 15.40 5.89 13.13
CA LEU A 243 14.81 4.82 13.93
C LEU A 243 13.38 4.53 13.46
N PRO A 244 12.75 3.41 13.87
CA PRO A 244 11.39 3.09 13.44
C PRO A 244 10.42 4.25 13.66
N LEU A 245 9.50 4.45 12.71
CA LEU A 245 8.51 5.53 12.67
C LEU A 245 9.06 6.96 12.54
N ALA A 246 10.38 7.18 12.63
CA ALA A 246 10.97 8.50 12.53
C ALA A 246 10.66 9.14 11.16
N SER A 247 9.79 10.14 11.12
CA SER A 247 9.18 10.64 9.88
C SER A 247 9.21 12.15 9.79
N CYS A 248 9.44 12.67 8.58
CA CYS A 248 9.61 14.10 8.34
C CYS A 248 8.66 14.63 7.27
N THR A 249 8.26 15.89 7.44
CA THR A 249 7.45 16.61 6.46
C THR A 249 8.30 17.03 5.27
N LYS A 250 7.65 17.63 4.25
CA LYS A 250 8.32 18.22 3.09
C LYS A 250 9.51 19.12 3.47
N HIS A 251 10.55 19.11 2.64
CA HIS A 251 11.71 20.01 2.72
C HIS A 251 12.52 19.95 4.02
N SER A 252 12.62 18.77 4.64
CA SER A 252 13.46 18.57 5.83
C SER A 252 14.92 18.37 5.44
N VAL A 253 15.86 18.97 6.18
CA VAL A 253 17.30 18.83 5.97
C VAL A 253 17.95 18.26 7.23
N LEU A 254 18.70 17.16 7.06
CA LEU A 254 19.38 16.44 8.14
C LEU A 254 20.90 16.43 7.85
N LYS A 255 21.72 16.92 8.78
CA LYS A 255 23.15 17.23 8.53
C LYS A 255 24.10 16.02 8.34
N GLY A 256 23.64 14.79 8.56
CA GLY A 256 24.48 13.58 8.49
C GLY A 256 25.13 13.16 9.81
N GLY A 257 25.58 11.90 9.92
CA GLY A 257 26.35 11.36 11.05
C GLY A 257 25.56 11.18 12.34
N LYS A 258 24.22 11.11 12.26
CA LYS A 258 23.31 11.30 13.39
C LYS A 258 22.16 10.31 13.38
N TYR A 259 21.53 10.19 14.54
CA TYR A 259 20.35 9.35 14.76
C TYR A 259 19.12 10.24 14.93
N TYR A 260 17.99 9.81 14.38
CA TYR A 260 16.74 10.56 14.40
C TYR A 260 15.58 9.67 14.82
N VAL A 261 14.62 10.28 15.53
CA VAL A 261 13.47 9.61 16.11
C VAL A 261 12.23 10.50 16.07
N GLY A 262 11.06 9.88 16.13
CA GLY A 262 9.79 10.55 16.43
C GLY A 262 9.09 11.18 15.23
N ILE A 263 7.85 11.63 15.51
CA ILE A 263 6.95 12.30 14.58
C ILE A 263 6.34 13.48 15.37
N PRO A 264 6.82 14.73 15.19
CA PRO A 264 7.79 15.17 14.19
C PRO A 264 9.23 14.72 14.48
N LEU A 265 9.99 14.50 13.41
CA LEU A 265 11.39 14.07 13.45
C LEU A 265 12.25 15.01 14.32
N ARG A 266 13.08 14.42 15.19
CA ARG A 266 14.10 15.10 15.98
C ARG A 266 15.37 14.27 16.08
N LYS A 267 16.52 14.93 16.25
CA LYS A 267 17.80 14.28 16.52
C LYS A 267 17.81 13.65 17.91
N ILE A 268 18.39 12.45 18.04
CA ILE A 268 18.71 11.81 19.32
C ILE A 268 20.23 11.61 19.46
N PHE A 269 20.75 11.74 20.68
CA PHE A 269 22.17 11.54 20.97
C PHE A 269 22.49 10.05 21.15
N LYS A 270 23.69 9.61 20.74
CA LYS A 270 24.11 8.20 20.80
C LYS A 270 23.92 7.55 22.17
N LYS A 271 24.27 8.25 23.26
CA LYS A 271 24.10 7.74 24.64
C LYS A 271 22.64 7.41 24.96
N LYS A 272 21.69 8.20 24.43
CA LYS A 272 20.25 8.00 24.62
C LYS A 272 19.67 6.92 23.70
N ILE A 273 20.46 6.32 22.81
CA ILE A 273 20.00 5.22 21.95
C ILE A 273 19.83 3.95 22.78
N MET A 274 20.75 3.64 23.69
CA MET A 274 20.61 2.51 24.60
C MET A 274 19.33 2.66 25.43
N ASP A 275 19.15 3.83 26.05
CA ASP A 275 17.92 4.18 26.77
C ASP A 275 16.67 4.02 25.88
N TYR A 276 16.71 4.51 24.64
CA TYR A 276 15.59 4.42 23.71
C TYR A 276 15.26 2.98 23.29
N LEU A 277 16.30 2.16 23.08
CA LEU A 277 16.15 0.75 22.73
C LEU A 277 15.84 -0.12 23.97
N GLY A 278 15.85 0.46 25.17
CA GLY A 278 15.71 -0.28 26.42
C GLY A 278 16.87 -1.24 26.67
N LEU A 279 18.05 -0.98 26.10
CA LEU A 279 19.23 -1.82 26.24
C LEU A 279 20.09 -1.34 27.41
N THR A 280 20.49 -2.25 28.28
CA THR A 280 21.50 -2.00 29.31
C THR A 280 22.89 -2.45 28.85
N PRO A 281 23.99 -1.98 29.46
CA PRO A 281 25.33 -2.53 29.20
C PRO A 281 25.39 -4.04 29.44
N GLU A 282 24.67 -4.55 30.43
CA GLU A 282 24.57 -5.98 30.73
C GLU A 282 23.89 -6.76 29.60
N ASP A 283 22.94 -6.15 28.86
CA ASP A 283 22.35 -6.79 27.66
C ASP A 283 23.38 -7.02 26.55
N LEU A 284 24.38 -6.13 26.44
CA LEU A 284 25.46 -6.28 25.46
C LEU A 284 26.40 -7.41 25.87
N GLU A 285 26.80 -7.46 27.15
CA GLU A 285 27.63 -8.54 27.70
C GLU A 285 26.90 -9.90 27.66
N ARG A 286 25.58 -9.91 27.88
CA ARG A 286 24.73 -11.10 27.74
C ARG A 286 24.68 -11.59 26.30
N ASN A 287 24.60 -10.69 25.32
CA ASN A 287 24.60 -11.09 23.90
C ASN A 287 25.98 -11.59 23.44
N ASP A 288 27.07 -10.97 23.91
CA ASP A 288 28.42 -11.42 23.61
C ASP A 288 28.69 -12.80 24.22
N SER A 289 28.25 -13.03 25.47
CA SER A 289 28.32 -14.34 26.13
C SER A 289 27.35 -15.37 25.53
N LEU A 290 26.18 -14.98 25.02
CA LEU A 290 25.26 -15.85 24.30
C LEU A 290 25.85 -16.31 22.96
N ASN A 291 26.54 -15.43 22.23
CA ASN A 291 27.28 -15.80 21.03
C ASN A 291 28.43 -16.75 21.36
N ASP A 292 29.17 -16.53 22.45
CA ASP A 292 30.20 -17.45 22.94
C ASP A 292 29.60 -18.81 23.35
N PHE A 293 28.41 -18.80 23.96
CA PHE A 293 27.67 -19.99 24.36
C PHE A 293 27.15 -20.78 23.16
N ILE A 294 26.60 -20.11 22.14
CA ILE A 294 26.16 -20.74 20.87
C ILE A 294 27.37 -21.29 20.09
N THR A 295 28.51 -20.60 20.13
CA THR A 295 29.74 -21.01 19.45
C THR A 295 30.40 -22.20 20.16
N LYS A 296 30.37 -22.24 21.51
CA LYS A 296 30.75 -23.42 22.31
C LYS A 296 29.78 -24.60 22.09
N ASN A 297 28.47 -24.37 22.09
CA ASN A 297 27.48 -25.43 21.92
C ASN A 297 27.31 -25.94 20.48
N LYS A 298 27.85 -25.23 19.47
CA LYS A 298 28.04 -25.80 18.13
C LYS A 298 29.19 -26.81 18.07
N LYS A 299 30.16 -26.74 19.01
CA LYS A 299 31.19 -27.77 19.18
C LYS A 299 30.70 -28.92 20.06
N ASP A 300 29.84 -28.66 21.03
CA ASP A 300 29.27 -29.68 21.92
C ASP A 300 27.78 -29.90 21.68
N LYS A 301 27.45 -30.54 20.55
CA LYS A 301 26.20 -31.31 20.44
C LYS A 301 26.49 -32.77 20.75
N THR A 302 26.59 -33.11 22.04
CA THR A 302 26.11 -34.39 22.56
C THR A 302 25.53 -34.20 23.96
N LYS A 303 24.20 -34.30 24.03
CA LYS A 303 23.32 -34.58 25.20
C LYS A 303 23.01 -33.48 26.22
N GLU A 304 21.72 -33.12 26.19
CA GLU A 304 20.76 -33.05 27.31
C GLU A 304 21.30 -32.79 28.72
N LYS A 305 21.19 -31.55 29.19
CA LYS A 305 20.84 -31.17 30.58
C LYS A 305 20.86 -29.65 30.74
N ILE A 306 19.85 -28.93 30.24
CA ILE A 306 19.72 -27.49 30.53
C ILE A 306 18.24 -27.12 30.58
N LYS A 307 17.58 -27.45 31.69
CA LYS A 307 16.25 -26.91 32.02
C LYS A 307 16.18 -26.31 33.43
N GLU A 308 17.22 -26.49 34.25
CA GLU A 308 17.21 -26.08 35.67
C GLU A 308 18.10 -24.86 35.98
N GLU A 309 19.01 -24.43 35.10
CA GLU A 309 19.90 -23.28 35.38
C GLU A 309 19.38 -21.92 34.85
N LEU A 310 18.25 -21.90 34.12
CA LEU A 310 17.73 -20.67 33.51
C LEU A 310 16.75 -19.88 34.40
N GLU A 311 16.36 -20.40 35.56
CA GLU A 311 15.32 -19.80 36.40
C GLU A 311 15.85 -18.90 37.55
N GLU A 312 17.15 -18.95 37.90
CA GLU A 312 17.63 -18.23 39.10
C GLU A 312 18.11 -16.78 38.89
N ASP A 313 18.31 -16.30 37.66
CA ASP A 313 18.98 -14.99 37.42
C ASP A 313 18.02 -13.81 37.11
N PHE A 314 16.70 -14.01 37.17
CA PHE A 314 15.69 -13.01 36.76
C PHE A 314 15.05 -12.21 37.91
N THR A 315 15.80 -11.93 38.97
CA THR A 315 15.31 -11.04 40.03
C THR A 315 16.32 -9.96 40.35
N ILE A 316 16.00 -8.70 39.99
CA ILE A 316 15.99 -7.55 40.93
C ILE A 316 15.61 -6.22 40.21
N LYS A 317 14.66 -5.52 40.85
CA LYS A 317 14.30 -4.08 40.83
C LYS A 317 13.45 -3.54 39.67
N GLN A 318 12.15 -3.82 39.75
CA GLN A 318 11.10 -2.87 39.38
C GLN A 318 10.31 -2.43 40.63
N GLU A 319 9.83 -1.19 40.61
CA GLU A 319 8.96 -0.60 41.62
C GLU A 319 7.74 -1.51 41.84
N LYS A 320 7.24 -1.57 43.09
CA LYS A 320 6.17 -2.48 43.53
C LYS A 320 4.83 -2.20 42.82
N GLU A 321 4.69 -2.71 41.61
CA GLU A 321 3.43 -3.30 41.17
C GLU A 321 3.42 -4.73 41.72
N GLU A 322 2.25 -5.22 42.17
CA GLU A 322 2.13 -6.60 42.65
C GLU A 322 2.67 -7.55 41.57
N PRO A 323 3.57 -8.49 41.91
CA PRO A 323 4.10 -9.42 40.93
C PRO A 323 2.93 -10.23 40.38
N VAL A 324 2.59 -10.00 39.12
CA VAL A 324 1.62 -10.82 38.40
C VAL A 324 2.20 -12.23 38.37
N ASP A 325 1.50 -13.19 38.97
CA ASP A 325 1.90 -14.59 38.98
C ASP A 325 1.83 -15.13 37.55
N ILE A 326 2.97 -15.12 36.86
CA ILE A 326 3.10 -15.50 35.44
C ILE A 326 2.73 -16.98 35.26
N GLU A 327 2.91 -17.82 36.29
CA GLU A 327 2.55 -19.24 36.26
C GLU A 327 1.04 -19.47 36.37
N SER A 328 0.31 -18.49 36.93
CA SER A 328 -1.17 -18.50 36.98
C SER A 328 -1.83 -18.07 35.67
N LEU A 329 -1.09 -17.40 34.77
CA LEU A 329 -1.62 -16.93 33.50
C LEU A 329 -1.85 -18.10 32.55
N THR A 330 -3.10 -18.27 32.13
CA THR A 330 -3.45 -19.24 31.11
C THR A 330 -2.93 -18.80 29.74
N LYS A 331 -2.88 -19.74 28.79
CA LYS A 331 -2.58 -19.42 27.39
C LYS A 331 -3.61 -18.44 26.81
N GLU A 332 -4.83 -18.44 27.33
CA GLU A 332 -5.86 -17.45 27.01
C GLU A 332 -5.52 -16.06 27.57
N ASP A 333 -4.99 -15.97 28.80
CA ASP A 333 -4.62 -14.70 29.45
C ASP A 333 -3.43 -14.01 28.77
N LEU A 334 -2.56 -14.80 28.13
CA LEU A 334 -1.39 -14.33 27.36
C LEU A 334 -1.70 -14.10 25.87
N ALA A 335 -2.91 -14.42 25.41
CA ALA A 335 -3.29 -14.24 24.01
C ALA A 335 -3.52 -12.76 23.70
N LEU A 336 -2.90 -12.27 22.63
CA LEU A 336 -3.11 -10.91 22.15
C LEU A 336 -4.54 -10.78 21.61
N ASP A 337 -5.44 -10.23 22.42
CA ASP A 337 -6.87 -10.00 22.12
C ASP A 337 -7.10 -8.76 21.25
N PHE A 338 -6.28 -8.59 20.21
CA PHE A 338 -6.52 -7.58 19.20
C PHE A 338 -6.50 -8.24 17.83
N THR A 339 -7.67 -8.36 17.23
CA THR A 339 -7.82 -8.83 15.85
C THR A 339 -8.70 -7.87 15.06
N THR A 340 -8.21 -7.48 13.89
CA THR A 340 -9.01 -6.79 12.89
C THR A 340 -9.71 -7.82 12.02
N SER A 341 -10.73 -7.40 11.27
CA SER A 341 -11.36 -8.21 10.20
C SER A 341 -10.33 -8.82 9.23
N SER A 342 -9.22 -8.14 8.99
CA SER A 342 -8.12 -8.59 8.14
C SER A 342 -7.23 -9.67 8.78
N ALA A 343 -7.16 -9.72 10.12
CA ALA A 343 -6.21 -10.52 10.90
C ALA A 343 -6.90 -11.50 11.88
N ILE A 344 -8.10 -12.00 11.55
CA ILE A 344 -8.76 -13.06 12.34
C ILE A 344 -7.84 -14.29 12.37
N SER A 345 -7.17 -14.52 13.50
CA SER A 345 -6.22 -15.62 13.70
C SER A 345 -6.91 -16.95 14.00
N ARG A 346 -8.17 -16.90 14.43
CA ARG A 346 -9.00 -18.05 14.83
C ARG A 346 -10.10 -18.37 13.81
N VAL A 347 -9.76 -18.42 12.53
CA VAL A 347 -10.74 -18.88 11.52
C VAL A 347 -10.97 -20.37 11.70
N ASN A 348 -12.14 -20.74 12.19
CA ASN A 348 -12.53 -22.14 12.28
C ASN A 348 -12.54 -22.75 10.86
N VAL A 349 -11.95 -23.94 10.68
CA VAL A 349 -11.92 -24.67 9.40
C VAL A 349 -13.31 -24.81 8.79
N LYS A 350 -14.35 -24.85 9.63
CA LYS A 350 -15.77 -24.83 9.21
C LYS A 350 -16.11 -23.63 8.32
N PHE A 351 -15.56 -22.45 8.58
CA PHE A 351 -15.79 -21.26 7.76
C PHE A 351 -15.06 -21.36 6.42
N LEU A 352 -13.91 -22.03 6.34
CA LEU A 352 -13.18 -22.24 5.09
C LEU A 352 -13.91 -23.19 4.14
N ALA A 353 -14.78 -24.07 4.65
CA ALA A 353 -15.57 -24.98 3.83
C ALA A 353 -16.47 -24.24 2.82
N VAL A 354 -16.85 -22.98 3.09
CA VAL A 354 -17.63 -22.16 2.15
C VAL A 354 -16.86 -21.82 0.88
N TYR A 355 -15.52 -21.88 0.88
CA TYR A 355 -14.70 -21.61 -0.30
C TYR A 355 -14.78 -22.73 -1.34
N ILE A 356 -15.06 -23.97 -0.93
CA ILE A 356 -15.15 -25.12 -1.84
C ILE A 356 -16.19 -24.89 -2.94
N PRO A 357 -17.48 -24.63 -2.63
CA PRO A 357 -18.48 -24.40 -3.68
C PRO A 357 -18.19 -23.13 -4.49
N ILE A 358 -17.64 -22.08 -3.87
CA ILE A 358 -17.29 -20.82 -4.55
C ILE A 358 -16.24 -21.09 -5.64
N PHE A 359 -15.13 -21.74 -5.29
CA PHE A 359 -14.07 -22.05 -6.25
C PHE A 359 -14.50 -23.08 -7.28
N TRP A 360 -15.26 -24.10 -6.89
CA TRP A 360 -15.75 -25.11 -7.82
C TRP A 360 -16.61 -24.49 -8.92
N LEU A 361 -17.63 -23.70 -8.54
CA LEU A 361 -18.53 -23.07 -9.49
C LEU A 361 -17.83 -21.99 -10.33
N SER A 362 -16.91 -21.23 -9.74
CA SER A 362 -16.12 -20.23 -10.47
C SER A 362 -15.16 -20.89 -11.47
N GLY A 363 -14.52 -22.00 -11.08
CA GLY A 363 -13.67 -22.80 -11.96
C GLY A 363 -14.45 -23.44 -13.10
N LEU A 364 -15.69 -23.87 -12.86
CA LEU A 364 -16.57 -24.39 -13.90
C LEU A 364 -16.85 -23.34 -14.99
N LEU A 365 -17.06 -22.06 -14.64
CA LEU A 365 -17.22 -20.98 -15.62
C LEU A 365 -15.98 -20.82 -16.50
N VAL A 366 -14.79 -20.92 -15.90
CA VAL A 366 -13.51 -20.89 -16.63
C VAL A 366 -13.38 -22.09 -17.56
N ALA A 367 -13.73 -23.28 -17.09
CA ALA A 367 -13.67 -24.51 -17.88
C ALA A 367 -14.60 -24.46 -19.10
N ILE A 368 -15.83 -23.95 -18.92
CA ILE A 368 -16.79 -23.74 -20.02
C ILE A 368 -16.22 -22.75 -21.04
N TYR A 369 -15.68 -21.62 -20.58
CA TYR A 369 -15.05 -20.63 -21.47
C TYR A 369 -13.86 -21.23 -22.24
N TRP A 370 -12.98 -21.95 -21.56
CA TRP A 370 -11.82 -22.59 -22.18
C TRP A 370 -12.23 -23.63 -23.21
N TYR A 371 -13.23 -24.46 -22.92
CA TYR A 371 -13.78 -25.43 -23.85
C TYR A 371 -14.27 -24.75 -25.14
N GLU A 372 -15.06 -23.68 -25.03
CA GLU A 372 -15.55 -22.94 -26.21
C GLU A 372 -14.43 -22.25 -26.98
N CYS A 373 -13.45 -21.64 -26.29
CA CYS A 373 -12.30 -21.00 -26.94
C CYS A 373 -11.38 -22.00 -27.67
N THR A 374 -11.29 -23.24 -27.20
CA THR A 374 -10.41 -24.28 -27.77
C THR A 374 -11.09 -25.14 -28.82
N ARG A 375 -12.42 -25.03 -28.97
CA ARG A 375 -13.23 -25.80 -29.92
C ARG A 375 -12.73 -25.69 -31.37
N TYR A 376 -12.18 -24.52 -31.75
CA TYR A 376 -11.61 -24.27 -33.07
C TYR A 376 -10.14 -23.85 -32.95
N PHE A 377 -9.25 -24.84 -32.87
CA PHE A 377 -7.81 -24.60 -32.76
C PHE A 377 -7.22 -24.08 -34.08
N GLY A 378 -6.57 -22.93 -34.07
CA GLY A 378 -5.96 -22.31 -35.25
C GLY A 378 -5.13 -21.06 -34.94
N LEU A 379 -4.57 -20.42 -35.97
CA LEU A 379 -3.71 -19.24 -35.83
C LEU A 379 -4.40 -18.09 -35.08
N ILE A 380 -5.70 -17.90 -35.31
CA ILE A 380 -6.52 -16.90 -34.60
C ILE A 380 -6.50 -17.17 -33.09
N MET A 381 -6.67 -18.42 -32.66
CA MET A 381 -6.63 -18.77 -31.24
C MET A 381 -5.27 -18.44 -30.61
N ILE A 382 -4.16 -18.70 -31.31
CA ILE A 382 -2.81 -18.39 -30.83
C ILE A 382 -2.64 -16.86 -30.65
N LEU A 383 -3.12 -16.07 -31.61
CA LEU A 383 -3.06 -14.60 -31.54
C LEU A 383 -3.90 -14.05 -30.38
N PHE A 384 -5.05 -14.65 -30.09
CA PHE A 384 -5.94 -14.23 -29.00
C PHE A 384 -5.67 -14.95 -27.66
N LEU A 385 -4.72 -15.88 -27.59
CA LEU A 385 -4.43 -16.64 -26.38
C LEU A 385 -4.12 -15.74 -25.16
N PRO A 386 -3.33 -14.64 -25.27
CA PRO A 386 -3.13 -13.73 -24.15
C PRO A 386 -4.43 -13.08 -23.66
N VAL A 387 -5.34 -12.74 -24.59
CA VAL A 387 -6.66 -12.20 -24.28
C VAL A 387 -7.54 -13.26 -23.62
N ALA A 388 -7.47 -14.51 -24.07
CA ALA A 388 -8.20 -15.63 -23.48
C ALA A 388 -7.72 -15.93 -22.05
N ILE A 389 -6.40 -15.97 -21.80
CA ILE A 389 -5.81 -16.15 -20.47
C ILE A 389 -6.24 -15.01 -19.52
N PHE A 390 -6.15 -13.77 -20.01
CA PHE A 390 -6.61 -12.62 -19.25
C PHE A 390 -8.11 -12.71 -18.95
N SER A 391 -8.93 -13.10 -19.93
CA SER A 391 -10.38 -13.27 -19.76
C SER A 391 -10.71 -14.36 -18.75
N MET A 392 -10.03 -15.51 -18.79
CA MET A 392 -10.19 -16.59 -17.82
C MET A 392 -9.95 -16.12 -16.39
N LEU A 393 -8.90 -15.32 -16.15
CA LEU A 393 -8.61 -14.76 -14.83
C LEU A 393 -9.78 -13.91 -14.32
N TYR A 394 -10.32 -13.02 -15.15
CA TYR A 394 -11.45 -12.17 -14.73
C TYR A 394 -12.77 -12.94 -14.62
N ILE A 395 -13.03 -13.92 -15.50
CA ILE A 395 -14.19 -14.81 -15.37
C ILE A 395 -14.13 -15.52 -14.02
N PHE A 396 -12.96 -16.03 -13.63
CA PHE A 396 -12.78 -16.64 -12.32
C PHE A 396 -13.04 -15.65 -11.17
N ILE A 397 -12.40 -14.47 -11.20
CA ILE A 397 -12.55 -13.44 -10.14
C ILE A 397 -14.01 -12.99 -10.01
N PHE A 398 -14.69 -12.70 -11.12
CA PHE A 398 -16.09 -12.30 -11.13
C PHE A 398 -17.02 -13.45 -10.73
N GLY A 399 -16.69 -14.69 -11.10
CA GLY A 399 -17.36 -15.89 -10.59
C GLY A 399 -17.28 -15.96 -9.06
N VAL A 400 -16.08 -15.81 -8.49
CA VAL A 400 -15.88 -15.82 -7.04
C VAL A 400 -16.67 -14.69 -6.39
N LEU A 401 -16.63 -13.48 -6.94
CA LEU A 401 -17.41 -12.35 -6.43
C LEU A 401 -18.92 -12.61 -6.45
N PHE A 402 -19.43 -13.20 -7.53
CA PHE A 402 -20.84 -13.54 -7.70
C PHE A 402 -21.30 -14.60 -6.69
N PHE A 403 -20.59 -15.74 -6.60
CA PHE A 403 -20.96 -16.83 -5.71
C PHE A 403 -20.76 -16.45 -4.22
N SER A 404 -19.72 -15.67 -3.88
CA SER A 404 -19.57 -15.11 -2.53
C SER A 404 -20.75 -14.23 -2.14
N LYS A 405 -21.27 -13.40 -3.06
CA LYS A 405 -22.45 -12.57 -2.79
C LYS A 405 -23.72 -13.39 -2.64
N LEU A 406 -23.91 -14.42 -3.45
CA LEU A 406 -25.05 -15.33 -3.32
C LEU A 406 -25.07 -15.98 -1.93
N LEU A 407 -23.94 -16.53 -1.49
CA LEU A 407 -23.81 -17.09 -0.15
C LEU A 407 -23.99 -16.03 0.95
N LEU A 408 -23.44 -14.83 0.76
CA LEU A 408 -23.62 -13.72 1.69
C LEU A 408 -25.11 -13.33 1.84
N ILE A 409 -25.89 -13.35 0.75
CA ILE A 409 -27.34 -13.11 0.80
C ILE A 409 -28.00 -14.19 1.65
N LEU A 410 -27.67 -15.47 1.44
CA LEU A 410 -28.21 -16.59 2.25
C LEU A 410 -27.85 -16.43 3.74
N VAL A 411 -26.61 -16.07 4.05
CA VAL A 411 -26.16 -15.81 5.44
C VAL A 411 -26.94 -14.64 6.05
N ASN A 412 -27.16 -13.57 5.31
CA ASN A 412 -27.92 -12.39 5.78
C ASN A 412 -29.42 -12.65 5.94
N LEU A 413 -29.98 -13.65 5.27
CA LEU A 413 -31.35 -14.11 5.53
C LEU A 413 -31.46 -14.82 6.89
N ILE A 414 -30.40 -15.48 7.34
CA ILE A 414 -30.36 -16.20 8.63
C ILE A 414 -30.04 -15.24 9.79
N HIS A 415 -29.03 -14.39 9.63
CA HIS A 415 -28.64 -13.40 10.65
C HIS A 415 -28.14 -12.12 10.00
N LYS A 416 -28.90 -11.05 10.16
CA LYS A 416 -28.57 -9.75 9.57
C LYS A 416 -27.40 -9.10 10.32
N PRO A 417 -26.47 -8.43 9.62
CA PRO A 417 -25.45 -7.62 10.26
C PRO A 417 -26.10 -6.46 11.01
N ARG A 418 -25.60 -6.13 12.21
CA ARG A 418 -26.04 -4.99 13.03
C ARG A 418 -24.86 -4.30 13.68
N GLU A 419 -24.98 -2.99 13.89
CA GLU A 419 -24.05 -2.22 14.70
C GLU A 419 -24.26 -2.54 16.19
N GLY A 420 -23.20 -2.50 16.98
CA GLY A 420 -23.25 -2.79 18.41
C GLY A 420 -21.91 -3.22 18.98
N ILE A 421 -21.92 -3.56 20.27
CA ILE A 421 -20.81 -4.18 20.96
C ILE A 421 -21.28 -5.60 21.32
N PHE A 422 -20.54 -6.60 20.88
CA PHE A 422 -20.85 -8.02 21.01
C PHE A 422 -19.72 -8.74 21.74
N ILE A 423 -19.98 -9.96 22.21
CA ILE A 423 -18.97 -10.80 22.85
C ILE A 423 -18.24 -11.57 21.74
N ALA A 424 -16.91 -11.45 21.68
CA ALA A 424 -16.06 -12.08 20.67
C ALA A 424 -15.64 -13.50 21.06
N GLU A 425 -16.62 -14.33 21.45
CA GLU A 425 -16.40 -15.71 21.92
C GLU A 425 -17.07 -16.73 21.00
N ILE A 426 -16.47 -17.93 20.89
CA ILE A 426 -17.05 -19.03 20.11
C ILE A 426 -18.39 -19.42 20.73
N GLY A 427 -19.43 -19.56 19.90
CA GLY A 427 -20.81 -19.75 20.34
C GLY A 427 -21.63 -18.46 20.40
N ASP A 428 -21.01 -17.27 20.44
CA ASP A 428 -21.75 -16.02 20.27
C ASP A 428 -22.21 -15.86 18.83
N LYS A 429 -23.52 -15.70 18.65
CA LYS A 429 -24.15 -15.68 17.34
C LYS A 429 -23.72 -14.46 16.51
N ASP A 430 -23.59 -13.28 17.11
CA ASP A 430 -23.22 -12.08 16.36
C ASP A 430 -21.76 -12.17 15.89
N TYR A 431 -20.88 -12.66 16.75
CA TYR A 431 -19.47 -12.87 16.44
C TYR A 431 -19.27 -13.93 15.35
N GLU A 432 -19.90 -15.10 15.47
CA GLU A 432 -19.74 -16.17 14.47
C GLU A 432 -20.24 -15.77 13.08
N PHE A 433 -21.39 -15.10 13.03
CA PHE A 433 -21.92 -14.61 11.76
C PHE A 433 -21.11 -13.44 11.20
N TRP A 434 -20.51 -12.59 12.04
CA TRP A 434 -19.56 -11.58 11.59
C TRP A 434 -18.29 -12.20 10.99
N MET A 435 -17.72 -13.24 11.62
CA MET A 435 -16.57 -13.98 11.07
C MET A 435 -16.90 -14.60 9.72
N LEU A 436 -18.05 -15.30 9.62
CA LEU A 436 -18.50 -15.92 8.37
C LEU A 436 -18.67 -14.90 7.24
N ARG A 437 -19.31 -13.76 7.51
CA ARG A 437 -19.46 -12.67 6.52
C ARG A 437 -18.10 -12.09 6.11
N THR A 438 -17.18 -11.94 7.06
CA THR A 438 -15.83 -11.42 6.79
C THR A 438 -15.06 -12.36 5.88
N GLU A 439 -15.03 -13.66 6.15
CA GLU A 439 -14.35 -14.66 5.32
C GLU A 439 -14.93 -14.72 3.90
N LEU A 440 -16.27 -14.76 3.76
CA LEU A 440 -16.92 -14.75 2.43
C LEU A 440 -16.49 -13.56 1.55
N LYS A 441 -16.30 -12.38 2.15
CA LYS A 441 -15.89 -11.16 1.44
C LYS A 441 -14.38 -11.15 1.20
N LYS A 442 -13.59 -11.63 2.17
CA LYS A 442 -12.13 -11.60 2.16
C LYS A 442 -11.54 -12.30 0.95
N ILE A 443 -12.04 -13.48 0.57
CA ILE A 443 -11.50 -14.19 -0.59
C ILE A 443 -11.72 -13.42 -1.91
N SER A 444 -12.92 -12.85 -2.10
CA SER A 444 -13.22 -12.09 -3.31
C SER A 444 -12.41 -10.80 -3.38
N LEU A 445 -12.28 -10.09 -2.25
CA LEU A 445 -11.47 -8.88 -2.16
C LEU A 445 -9.98 -9.17 -2.34
N TRP A 446 -9.49 -10.29 -1.82
CA TRP A 446 -8.10 -10.70 -2.01
C TRP A 446 -7.81 -10.97 -3.49
N LEU A 447 -8.66 -11.76 -4.17
CA LEU A 447 -8.49 -12.05 -5.59
C LEU A 447 -8.57 -10.79 -6.46
N ILE A 448 -9.57 -9.92 -6.23
CA ILE A 448 -9.76 -8.72 -7.05
C ILE A 448 -8.65 -7.68 -6.84
N ARG A 449 -8.07 -7.59 -5.64
CA ARG A 449 -6.97 -6.66 -5.34
C ARG A 449 -5.61 -7.12 -5.86
N ASN A 450 -5.48 -8.40 -6.21
CA ASN A 450 -4.35 -8.90 -6.98
C ASN A 450 -4.51 -8.62 -8.50
N SER A 451 -5.60 -7.97 -8.92
CA SER A 451 -5.76 -7.49 -10.29
C SER A 451 -4.71 -6.42 -10.63
N PRO A 452 -4.24 -6.36 -11.90
CA PRO A 452 -3.42 -5.24 -12.37
C PRO A 452 -4.16 -3.88 -12.34
N PHE A 453 -5.49 -3.88 -12.21
CA PHE A 453 -6.30 -2.67 -12.18
C PHE A 453 -6.71 -2.30 -10.75
N SER A 454 -6.01 -1.33 -10.16
CA SER A 454 -6.18 -0.88 -8.77
C SER A 454 -7.53 -0.20 -8.44
N TRP A 455 -8.47 -0.14 -9.37
CA TRP A 455 -9.79 0.50 -9.19
C TRP A 455 -10.95 -0.51 -9.26
N VAL A 456 -10.66 -1.76 -9.62
CA VAL A 456 -11.69 -2.80 -9.80
C VAL A 456 -12.23 -3.27 -8.44
N ASP A 457 -11.46 -3.10 -7.36
CA ASP A 457 -11.87 -3.38 -5.99
C ASP A 457 -13.08 -2.55 -5.52
N VAL A 458 -13.25 -1.32 -6.04
CA VAL A 458 -14.46 -0.50 -5.84
C VAL A 458 -15.73 -1.26 -6.23
N ILE A 459 -15.68 -2.06 -7.30
CA ILE A 459 -16.81 -2.89 -7.73
C ILE A 459 -17.15 -3.91 -6.64
N ALA A 460 -16.15 -4.61 -6.09
CA ALA A 460 -16.36 -5.58 -5.03
C ALA A 460 -16.89 -4.94 -3.73
N PHE A 461 -16.35 -3.78 -3.33
CA PHE A 461 -16.83 -3.04 -2.17
C PHE A 461 -18.31 -2.65 -2.31
N LYS A 462 -18.70 -2.09 -3.46
CA LYS A 462 -20.11 -1.78 -3.77
C LYS A 462 -20.97 -3.05 -3.77
N TRP A 463 -20.46 -4.12 -4.37
CA TRP A 463 -21.15 -5.42 -4.44
C TRP A 463 -21.44 -5.98 -3.05
N PHE A 464 -20.55 -5.78 -2.08
CA PHE A 464 -20.72 -6.19 -0.69
C PHE A 464 -21.50 -5.21 0.19
N GLY A 465 -21.96 -4.09 -0.37
CA GLY A 465 -22.87 -3.16 0.30
C GLY A 465 -22.22 -1.92 0.92
N ILE A 466 -20.95 -1.63 0.59
CA ILE A 466 -20.39 -0.29 0.84
C ILE A 466 -21.12 0.70 -0.06
N ASN A 467 -21.65 1.77 0.54
CA ASN A 467 -22.16 2.89 -0.24
C ASN A 467 -20.98 3.78 -0.66
N MET A 468 -20.62 3.70 -1.93
CA MET A 468 -19.59 4.54 -2.53
C MET A 468 -19.86 4.75 -4.02
N ASP A 469 -19.39 5.86 -4.57
CA ASP A 469 -19.39 6.10 -6.01
C ASP A 469 -18.10 5.57 -6.69
N LEU A 470 -17.96 5.81 -8.00
CA LEU A 470 -16.76 5.42 -8.76
C LEU A 470 -15.66 6.50 -8.73
N SER A 471 -15.89 7.63 -8.07
CA SER A 471 -14.95 8.75 -8.04
C SER A 471 -14.00 8.68 -6.83
N SER A 472 -14.39 7.96 -5.79
CA SER A 472 -13.53 7.66 -4.63
C SER A 472 -12.50 6.57 -4.92
N HIS A 473 -11.31 6.69 -4.32
CA HIS A 473 -10.17 5.82 -4.59
C HIS A 473 -9.57 5.23 -3.30
N LEU A 474 -9.42 3.90 -3.26
CA LEU A 474 -8.80 3.15 -2.18
C LEU A 474 -7.49 2.51 -2.66
N ASN A 475 -6.44 3.31 -2.82
CA ASN A 475 -5.19 2.80 -3.39
C ASN A 475 -4.41 1.98 -2.36
N ASP A 476 -4.49 0.64 -2.43
CA ASP A 476 -3.77 -0.28 -1.52
C ASP A 476 -4.07 -0.01 -0.01
N ALA A 477 -5.27 0.49 0.29
CA ALA A 477 -5.77 0.70 1.65
C ALA A 477 -6.48 -0.57 2.17
N TRP A 478 -6.38 -0.86 3.45
CA TRP A 478 -7.14 -1.94 4.09
C TRP A 478 -8.48 -1.37 4.53
N CYS A 479 -9.59 -1.92 4.05
CA CYS A 479 -10.92 -1.38 4.34
C CYS A 479 -11.88 -2.52 4.58
N ASP A 480 -12.67 -2.41 5.65
CA ASP A 480 -13.80 -3.28 5.89
C ASP A 480 -14.83 -3.17 4.77
N ALA A 481 -15.44 -4.31 4.41
CA ALA A 481 -16.48 -4.42 3.38
C ALA A 481 -17.90 -4.50 3.95
N GLU A 482 -18.12 -3.87 5.09
CA GLU A 482 -19.42 -3.69 5.74
C GLU A 482 -19.39 -2.37 6.52
N PHE A 483 -20.54 -1.74 6.76
CA PHE A 483 -20.62 -0.56 7.64
C PHE A 483 -19.62 0.58 7.33
N VAL A 484 -19.30 0.81 6.05
CA VAL A 484 -18.53 1.98 5.60
C VAL A 484 -19.35 2.74 4.56
N ASN A 485 -19.33 4.06 4.64
CA ASN A 485 -19.94 4.96 3.66
C ASN A 485 -18.90 5.95 3.15
N PHE A 486 -18.76 6.06 1.83
CA PHE A 486 -17.92 7.05 1.17
C PHE A 486 -18.80 8.00 0.35
N GLY A 487 -18.61 9.29 0.57
CA GLY A 487 -19.00 10.33 -0.37
C GLY A 487 -18.20 10.26 -1.68
N ARG A 488 -18.31 11.34 -2.45
CA ARG A 488 -17.71 11.51 -3.77
C ARG A 488 -16.27 12.02 -3.65
N ASN A 489 -15.40 11.53 -4.52
CA ASN A 489 -14.02 11.97 -4.70
C ASN A 489 -13.15 11.89 -3.43
N ASN A 490 -13.39 10.88 -2.60
CA ASN A 490 -12.55 10.62 -1.44
C ASN A 490 -11.23 9.99 -1.86
N LEU A 491 -10.13 10.44 -1.25
CA LEU A 491 -8.79 9.91 -1.50
C LEU A 491 -8.29 9.19 -0.26
N ILE A 492 -8.23 7.86 -0.33
CA ILE A 492 -7.67 7.04 0.75
C ILE A 492 -6.23 6.68 0.42
N GLY A 493 -5.32 7.18 1.25
CA GLY A 493 -3.89 6.98 1.14
C GLY A 493 -3.49 5.52 1.32
N GLN A 494 -2.34 5.18 0.75
CA GLN A 494 -1.87 3.81 0.70
C GLN A 494 -1.46 3.28 2.07
N GLY A 495 -1.79 2.02 2.36
CA GLY A 495 -1.57 1.40 3.67
C GLY A 495 -2.46 1.95 4.79
N ALA A 496 -3.40 2.86 4.51
CA ALA A 496 -4.38 3.28 5.49
C ALA A 496 -5.32 2.11 5.84
N THR A 497 -5.75 2.03 7.09
CA THR A 497 -6.65 0.99 7.60
C THR A 497 -7.98 1.62 8.03
N ILE A 498 -9.07 1.24 7.38
CA ILE A 498 -10.43 1.71 7.65
C ILE A 498 -11.22 0.57 8.30
N MET A 499 -11.51 0.74 9.59
CA MET A 499 -12.17 -0.28 10.40
C MET A 499 -13.59 0.19 10.72
N SER A 500 -14.57 -0.56 10.25
CA SER A 500 -15.96 -0.51 10.72
C SER A 500 -16.20 -1.48 11.87
N SER A 501 -15.27 -2.41 12.07
CA SER A 501 -15.28 -3.41 13.12
C SER A 501 -13.88 -3.62 13.69
N MET A 502 -13.81 -3.86 15.00
CA MET A 502 -12.56 -4.23 15.68
C MET A 502 -12.86 -5.15 16.86
N VAL A 503 -11.97 -6.10 17.12
CA VAL A 503 -12.00 -6.92 18.33
C VAL A 503 -10.99 -6.35 19.32
N VAL A 504 -11.46 -5.99 20.53
CA VAL A 504 -10.65 -5.47 21.62
C VAL A 504 -10.99 -6.26 22.88
N GLY A 505 -10.06 -7.06 23.38
CA GLY A 505 -10.38 -8.02 24.45
C GLY A 505 -11.43 -9.03 23.97
N LYS A 506 -12.37 -9.33 24.85
CA LYS A 506 -13.56 -10.14 24.56
C LYS A 506 -14.68 -9.42 23.80
N TYR A 507 -14.46 -8.19 23.32
CA TYR A 507 -15.51 -7.40 22.68
C TYR A 507 -15.28 -7.24 21.19
N LEU A 508 -16.29 -7.58 20.39
CA LEU A 508 -16.41 -7.20 18.99
C LEU A 508 -17.21 -5.89 18.93
N ILE A 509 -16.56 -4.81 18.50
CA ILE A 509 -17.21 -3.52 18.28
C ILE A 509 -17.49 -3.39 16.78
N ILE A 510 -18.75 -3.16 16.40
CA ILE A 510 -19.16 -2.85 15.04
C ILE A 510 -19.86 -1.50 15.03
N LYS A 511 -19.30 -0.55 14.29
CA LYS A 511 -19.86 0.80 14.18
C LYS A 511 -19.53 1.43 12.84
N LYS A 512 -20.56 2.04 12.23
CA LYS A 512 -20.45 2.58 10.88
C LYS A 512 -19.45 3.73 10.79
N VAL A 513 -18.58 3.68 9.79
CA VAL A 513 -17.66 4.77 9.43
C VAL A 513 -18.26 5.57 8.27
N ILE A 514 -18.22 6.89 8.38
CA ILE A 514 -18.82 7.80 7.39
C ILE A 514 -17.76 8.81 6.95
N PHE A 515 -17.47 8.80 5.66
CA PHE A 515 -16.70 9.84 4.99
C PHE A 515 -17.66 10.64 4.10
N ASP A 516 -17.74 11.94 4.33
CA ASP A 516 -18.45 12.87 3.46
C ASP A 516 -17.70 13.05 2.12
N ASP A 517 -18.16 13.96 1.25
CA ASP A 517 -17.52 14.28 -0.02
C ASP A 517 -16.13 14.93 0.18
N TYR A 518 -15.18 14.60 -0.70
CA TYR A 518 -13.84 15.17 -0.78
C TYR A 518 -12.97 14.97 0.47
N VAL A 519 -13.21 13.92 1.24
CA VAL A 519 -12.34 13.55 2.38
C VAL A 519 -11.01 12.98 1.88
N MET A 520 -9.91 13.39 2.53
CA MET A 520 -8.58 12.83 2.30
C MET A 520 -8.06 12.11 3.55
N ILE A 521 -7.58 10.89 3.37
CA ILE A 521 -6.92 10.11 4.42
C ILE A 521 -5.47 9.88 4.02
N GLY A 522 -4.52 10.28 4.86
CA GLY A 522 -3.10 10.09 4.62
C GLY A 522 -2.68 8.61 4.68
N GLY A 523 -1.55 8.28 4.05
CA GLY A 523 -1.03 6.91 4.07
C GLY A 523 -0.74 6.41 5.49
N HIS A 524 -0.86 5.10 5.72
CA HIS A 524 -0.67 4.46 7.02
C HIS A 524 -1.52 5.03 8.17
N THR A 525 -2.63 5.69 7.87
CA THR A 525 -3.57 6.19 8.88
C THR A 525 -4.51 5.07 9.31
N THR A 526 -4.89 5.03 10.58
CA THR A 526 -5.90 4.10 11.11
C THR A 526 -7.19 4.86 11.42
N ILE A 527 -8.30 4.43 10.83
CA ILE A 527 -9.63 4.97 11.09
C ILE A 527 -10.41 3.95 11.93
N ALA A 528 -10.72 4.33 13.17
CA ALA A 528 -11.45 3.50 14.11
C ALA A 528 -12.97 3.44 13.82
N PRO A 529 -13.68 2.41 14.31
CA PRO A 529 -15.12 2.28 14.14
C PRO A 529 -15.89 3.49 14.66
N GLY A 530 -16.95 3.86 13.94
CA GLY A 530 -17.78 5.01 14.31
C GLY A 530 -17.22 6.38 13.90
N THR A 531 -16.05 6.43 13.26
CA THR A 531 -15.48 7.70 12.80
C THR A 531 -16.40 8.37 11.77
N ILE A 532 -16.64 9.67 11.93
CA ILE A 532 -17.35 10.52 10.96
C ILE A 532 -16.40 11.63 10.52
N MET A 533 -16.09 11.70 9.23
CA MET A 533 -15.28 12.77 8.64
C MET A 533 -16.14 13.67 7.76
N GLY A 534 -16.19 14.96 8.09
CA GLY A 534 -16.94 15.96 7.36
C GLY A 534 -16.30 16.37 6.03
N HIS A 535 -17.08 17.05 5.19
CA HIS A 535 -16.71 17.50 3.86
C HIS A 535 -15.32 18.18 3.79
N ASP A 536 -14.48 17.80 2.82
CA ASP A 536 -13.15 18.39 2.59
C ASP A 536 -12.23 18.38 3.84
N SER A 537 -12.44 17.44 4.76
CA SER A 537 -11.54 17.21 5.89
C SER A 537 -10.36 16.31 5.49
N VAL A 538 -9.23 16.50 6.17
CA VAL A 538 -7.99 15.76 5.89
C VAL A 538 -7.49 15.13 7.18
N MET A 539 -7.20 13.83 7.16
CA MET A 539 -6.46 13.15 8.21
C MET A 539 -5.02 12.92 7.73
N GLY A 540 -4.03 13.49 8.40
CA GLY A 540 -2.63 13.37 7.98
C GLY A 540 -2.08 11.94 8.10
N ALA A 541 -1.02 11.64 7.36
CA ALA A 541 -0.40 10.30 7.35
C ALA A 541 0.06 9.85 8.75
N ILE A 542 0.07 8.53 9.00
CA ILE A 542 0.46 7.92 10.29
C ILE A 542 -0.37 8.46 11.48
N SER A 543 -1.61 8.90 11.23
CA SER A 543 -2.50 9.37 12.29
C SER A 543 -3.51 8.28 12.64
N THR A 544 -4.20 8.41 13.77
CA THR A 544 -5.21 7.42 14.19
C THR A 544 -6.43 8.11 14.78
N THR A 545 -7.64 7.79 14.32
CA THR A 545 -8.86 8.26 15.00
C THR A 545 -9.19 7.36 16.18
N THR A 546 -9.97 7.90 17.11
CA THR A 546 -10.55 7.13 18.23
C THR A 546 -11.95 6.65 17.88
N TYR A 547 -12.44 5.68 18.67
CA TYR A 547 -13.80 5.18 18.55
C TYR A 547 -14.82 6.33 18.60
N ASN A 548 -15.77 6.35 17.65
CA ASN A 548 -16.80 7.41 17.50
C ASN A 548 -16.27 8.84 17.31
N GLN A 549 -15.03 9.02 16.83
CA GLN A 549 -14.49 10.37 16.65
C GLN A 549 -15.14 11.11 15.47
N ILE A 550 -15.51 12.38 15.69
CA ILE A 550 -16.05 13.26 14.65
C ILE A 550 -14.95 14.26 14.24
N LEU A 551 -14.66 14.31 12.94
CA LEU A 551 -13.73 15.24 12.31
C LEU A 551 -14.55 16.26 11.52
N GLU A 552 -14.41 17.53 11.88
CA GLU A 552 -15.19 18.62 11.32
C GLU A 552 -14.85 18.89 9.84
N PRO A 553 -15.81 19.37 9.04
CA PRO A 553 -15.58 19.77 7.66
C PRO A 553 -14.48 20.83 7.52
N ASN A 554 -13.73 20.80 6.42
CA ASN A 554 -12.69 21.76 6.06
C ASN A 554 -11.54 21.88 7.08
N TRP A 555 -11.29 20.86 7.89
CA TRP A 555 -10.17 20.84 8.85
C TRP A 555 -9.16 19.73 8.56
N ILE A 556 -7.90 20.03 8.86
CA ILE A 556 -6.80 19.08 8.84
C ILE A 556 -6.58 18.56 10.27
N TYR A 557 -6.54 17.25 10.41
CA TYR A 557 -6.29 16.51 11.63
C TYR A 557 -4.95 15.77 11.53
N PHE A 558 -4.26 15.60 12.65
CA PHE A 558 -3.00 14.85 12.72
C PHE A 558 -2.76 14.28 14.11
N GLY A 559 -2.08 13.14 14.20
CA GLY A 559 -1.62 12.55 15.45
C GLY A 559 -2.30 11.25 15.85
N ILE A 560 -1.89 10.73 17.00
CA ILE A 560 -2.40 9.50 17.62
C ILE A 560 -2.75 9.85 19.09
N PRO A 561 -4.02 10.16 19.41
CA PRO A 561 -5.17 10.24 18.50
C PRO A 561 -5.15 11.50 17.61
N GLY A 562 -5.95 11.50 16.55
CA GLY A 562 -6.05 12.61 15.60
C GLY A 562 -6.61 13.85 16.26
N ILE A 563 -5.82 14.92 16.32
CA ILE A 563 -6.25 16.21 16.85
C ILE A 563 -6.40 17.23 15.73
N LYS A 564 -7.33 18.16 15.92
CA LYS A 564 -7.57 19.25 14.99
C LYS A 564 -6.31 20.14 14.93
N LEU A 565 -5.72 20.30 13.75
CA LEU A 565 -4.45 20.99 13.56
C LEU A 565 -4.64 22.41 13.00
N LYS A 566 -5.24 22.51 11.81
CA LYS A 566 -5.49 23.79 11.12
C LYS A 566 -6.61 23.64 10.08
N GLU A 567 -7.19 24.75 9.65
CA GLU A 567 -8.15 24.75 8.53
C GLU A 567 -7.50 24.26 7.23
N ASN A 568 -8.28 23.56 6.41
CA ASN A 568 -7.87 23.05 5.11
C ASN A 568 -7.89 24.18 4.07
N LYS A 569 -6.82 24.98 4.07
CA LYS A 569 -6.57 26.05 3.08
C LYS A 569 -5.54 25.66 2.03
N TYR A 570 -5.38 24.36 1.75
CA TYR A 570 -4.35 23.90 0.80
C TYR A 570 -4.54 24.41 -0.63
N ALA A 571 -5.76 24.76 -1.03
CA ALA A 571 -6.05 25.38 -2.32
C ALA A 571 -5.55 26.84 -2.39
N GLU A 572 -5.53 27.53 -1.25
CA GLU A 572 -5.15 28.93 -1.09
C GLU A 572 -3.65 29.11 -0.78
N GLU A 573 -2.93 28.04 -0.41
CA GLU A 573 -1.49 28.10 -0.10
C GLU A 573 -0.70 28.68 -1.28
N ARG A 574 0.17 29.67 -0.97
CA ARG A 574 1.15 30.23 -1.90
C ARG A 574 2.00 29.12 -2.51
N ARG A 575 2.22 29.23 -3.82
CA ARG A 575 2.81 28.17 -4.66
C ARG A 575 4.28 28.41 -4.98
N ASP A 576 4.76 29.60 -4.69
CA ASP A 576 6.11 30.10 -4.94
C ASP A 576 6.99 30.06 -3.68
N ILE A 577 6.40 29.90 -2.49
CA ILE A 577 7.15 29.76 -1.23
C ILE A 577 7.17 28.31 -0.78
N ILE A 578 8.36 27.85 -0.39
CA ILE A 578 8.51 26.64 0.43
C ILE A 578 9.26 26.96 1.72
N ILE A 579 8.94 26.20 2.76
CA ILE A 579 9.58 26.30 4.07
C ILE A 579 10.55 25.12 4.18
N LYS A 580 11.86 25.38 4.11
CA LYS A 580 12.88 24.40 4.45
C LYS A 580 13.06 24.32 5.95
N ARG A 581 13.20 23.11 6.48
CA ARG A 581 13.39 22.86 7.92
C ARG A 581 14.74 22.19 8.16
N ASP A 582 15.65 22.88 8.84
CA ASP A 582 16.82 22.24 9.42
C ASP A 582 16.36 21.49 10.68
N VAL A 583 16.41 20.16 10.64
CA VAL A 583 15.93 19.31 11.75
C VAL A 583 16.87 19.39 12.95
N ASP A 584 18.16 19.60 12.69
CA ASP A 584 19.20 19.61 13.71
C ASP A 584 19.19 20.90 14.51
N GLU A 585 19.09 22.03 13.82
CA GLU A 585 19.05 23.37 14.44
C GLU A 585 17.63 23.81 14.81
N GLN A 586 16.62 23.05 14.36
CA GLN A 586 15.19 23.39 14.52
C GLN A 586 14.79 24.74 13.89
N VAL A 587 15.56 25.18 12.90
CA VAL A 587 15.32 26.44 12.19
C VAL A 587 14.46 26.19 10.95
N LYS A 588 13.55 27.13 10.67
CA LYS A 588 12.78 27.18 9.43
C LYS A 588 13.28 28.34 8.57
N VAL A 589 13.48 28.07 7.29
CA VAL A 589 13.93 29.06 6.30
C VAL A 589 12.92 29.08 5.18
N GLU A 590 12.31 30.23 4.94
CA GLU A 590 11.47 30.45 3.77
C GLU A 590 12.34 30.68 2.55
N MET A 591 11.96 30.07 1.44
CA MET A 591 12.64 30.27 0.17
C MET A 591 11.63 30.34 -0.96
N THR A 592 11.87 31.28 -1.86
CA THR A 592 11.13 31.40 -3.11
C THR A 592 11.63 30.35 -4.11
N HIS A 593 10.71 29.78 -4.88
CA HIS A 593 11.01 28.86 -5.96
C HIS A 593 10.05 29.08 -7.12
N GLU A 594 10.42 28.55 -8.29
CA GLU A 594 9.57 28.60 -9.47
C GLU A 594 8.42 27.57 -9.36
N VAL A 595 7.20 28.00 -9.67
CA VAL A 595 6.04 27.11 -9.74
C VAL A 595 6.15 26.22 -10.97
N ASN A 596 5.90 24.92 -10.80
CA ASN A 596 6.05 23.93 -11.85
C ASN A 596 4.80 23.89 -12.74
N ILE A 597 4.69 24.84 -13.65
CA ILE A 597 3.61 24.96 -14.63
C ILE A 597 4.16 25.31 -16.02
N ASP A 598 3.31 25.21 -17.05
CA ASP A 598 3.59 25.65 -18.42
C ASP A 598 3.82 27.18 -18.47
N GLU A 599 4.79 27.65 -19.27
CA GLU A 599 5.18 29.08 -19.34
C GLU A 599 4.01 30.01 -19.66
N ASP A 600 3.14 29.62 -20.59
CA ASP A 600 1.96 30.36 -21.02
C ASP A 600 0.89 30.51 -19.91
N LYS A 601 0.98 29.68 -18.87
CA LYS A 601 0.05 29.62 -17.74
C LYS A 601 0.61 30.22 -16.46
N LYS A 602 1.87 30.65 -16.44
CA LYS A 602 2.45 31.33 -15.26
C LYS A 602 1.65 32.56 -14.83
N LYS A 603 1.07 33.29 -15.79
CA LYS A 603 0.17 34.43 -15.55
C LYS A 603 -1.10 34.10 -14.74
N LEU A 604 -1.51 32.84 -14.70
CA LEU A 604 -2.69 32.39 -13.95
C LEU A 604 -2.39 32.16 -12.46
N ILE A 605 -1.13 32.30 -12.05
CA ILE A 605 -0.70 32.16 -10.66
C ILE A 605 -0.63 33.56 -10.06
N LYS A 606 -1.39 33.80 -8.99
CA LYS A 606 -1.19 34.99 -8.16
C LYS A 606 0.16 34.85 -7.45
N THR A 607 1.11 35.71 -7.80
CA THR A 607 2.38 35.94 -7.07
C THR A 607 2.37 37.38 -6.58
N GLU A 608 3.17 37.73 -5.57
CA GLU A 608 3.25 39.12 -5.04
C GLU A 608 3.48 40.19 -6.12
N ASN A 609 4.06 39.82 -7.27
CA ASN A 609 4.29 40.73 -8.39
C ASN A 609 3.03 41.05 -9.24
N ASN A 610 1.87 40.45 -8.95
CA ASN A 610 0.60 40.71 -9.63
C ASN A 610 -0.35 41.62 -8.83
N GLU A 611 0.07 42.14 -7.68
CA GLU A 611 -0.68 43.13 -6.87
C GLU A 611 -0.18 44.57 -7.14
N GLY A 612 0.05 44.90 -8.41
CA GLY A 612 0.41 46.24 -8.89
C GLY A 612 -0.73 46.94 -9.58
#